data_AF-A0A522WAF3-F1
#
_entry.id   AF-A0A522WAF3-F1
#
_cell.length_a   1.000
_cell.length_b   1.000
_cell.length_c   1.000
_cell.angle_alpha   90.00
_cell.angle_beta   90.00
_cell.angle_gamma   90.00
#
_symmetry.space_group_name_H-M   'P 1'
#
loop_
_entity.id
_entity.type
_entity.pdbx_description
1 polymer ?
#
loop_
_entity_poly.entity_id
_entity_poly.type
_entity_poly.pdbx_seq_one_letter_code
_entity_poly.pdbx_strand_id
1 'polypeptide(L)' 'FKVTRERIRQIEAKALRKLRHPKRCRKLKSFSDK' A
#
# COMPACT_ATOMS: atom_id res chain seq x y z
N PHE A 1 -0.32 -18.70 1.76
CA PHE A 1 -1.68 -18.38 1.26
C PHE A 1 -1.84 -18.94 -0.14
N LYS A 2 -2.78 -19.87 -0.40
CA LYS A 2 -3.11 -20.35 -1.76
C LYS A 2 -4.02 -19.33 -2.47
N VAL A 3 -3.51 -18.12 -2.70
CA VAL A 3 -4.22 -17.05 -3.43
C VAL A 3 -3.63 -16.87 -4.82
N THR A 4 -4.46 -16.53 -5.80
CA THR A 4 -4.02 -16.32 -7.18
C THR A 4 -3.22 -15.01 -7.33
N ARG A 5 -2.39 -14.92 -8.38
CA ARG A 5 -1.62 -13.70 -8.70
C ARG A 5 -2.52 -12.48 -8.84
N GLU A 6 -3.66 -12.63 -9.52
CA GLU A 6 -4.61 -11.53 -9.67
C GLU A 6 -5.22 -11.11 -8.34
N ARG A 7 -5.46 -12.06 -7.43
CA ARG A 7 -5.94 -11.73 -6.10
C ARG A 7 -4.90 -10.93 -5.30
N ILE A 8 -3.63 -11.26 -5.43
CA ILE A 8 -2.53 -10.48 -4.81
C ILE A 8 -2.53 -9.04 -5.38
N ARG A 9 -2.60 -8.89 -6.70
CA ARG A 9 -2.62 -7.58 -7.37
C ARG A 9 -3.80 -6.71 -6.92
N GLN A 10 -4.98 -7.29 -6.76
CA GLN A 10 -6.16 -6.58 -6.24
C GLN A 10 -5.96 -6.09 -4.80
N ILE A 11 -5.37 -6.92 -3.94
CA ILE A 11 -5.08 -6.56 -2.55
C ILE A 11 -4.07 -5.43 -2.51
N GLU A 12 -3.00 -5.50 -3.31
CA GLU A 12 -1.99 -4.45 -3.45
C GLU A 12 -2.61 -3.13 -3.89
N ALA A 13 -3.41 -3.12 -4.95
CA ALA A 13 -4.09 -1.91 -5.43
C ALA A 13 -4.96 -1.28 -4.34
N LYS A 14 -5.72 -2.09 -3.59
CA LYS A 14 -6.55 -1.63 -2.47
C LYS A 14 -5.69 -1.09 -1.33
N ALA A 15 -4.57 -1.72 -1.01
CA ALA A 15 -3.65 -1.31 0.04
C ALA A 15 -2.95 0.02 -0.31
N LEU A 16 -2.40 0.13 -1.52
CA LEU A 16 -1.74 1.35 -2.02
C LEU A 16 -2.70 2.54 -1.97
N ARG A 17 -3.96 2.37 -2.40
CA ARG A 17 -4.99 3.43 -2.30
C ARG A 17 -5.20 3.90 -0.86
N LYS A 18 -5.22 2.98 0.11
CA LYS A 18 -5.34 3.34 1.54
C LYS A 18 -4.09 4.06 2.05
N LEU A 19 -2.90 3.58 1.68
CA LEU A 19 -1.63 4.13 2.15
C LEU A 19 -1.34 5.54 1.61
N ARG A 20 -1.87 5.90 0.42
CA ARG A 20 -1.75 7.26 -0.15
C ARG A 20 -2.51 8.34 0.64
N HIS A 21 -3.43 7.99 1.54
CA HIS A 21 -4.17 8.97 2.32
C HIS A 21 -3.25 9.76 3.28
N PRO A 22 -3.35 11.10 3.36
CA PRO A 22 -2.39 11.96 4.08
C PRO A 22 -2.19 11.57 5.55
N LYS A 23 -3.27 11.24 6.27
CA LYS A 23 -3.16 10.78 7.67
C LYS A 23 -2.40 9.46 7.83
N ARG A 24 -2.41 8.57 6.81
CA ARG A 24 -1.78 7.23 6.86
C ARG A 24 -0.34 7.26 6.32
N CYS A 25 -0.05 8.11 5.34
CA CYS A 25 1.31 8.23 4.79
C CYS A 25 2.26 9.05 5.67
N ARG A 26 1.77 9.80 6.66
CA ARG A 26 2.61 10.66 7.52
C ARG A 26 3.81 9.93 8.16
N LYS A 27 3.62 8.69 8.62
CA LYS A 27 4.70 7.86 9.18
C LYS A 27 5.63 7.25 8.12
N LEU A 28 5.17 7.19 6.88
CA LEU A 28 5.93 6.61 5.76
C LEU A 28 6.75 7.67 5.00
N LYS A 29 6.32 8.94 5.05
CA LYS A 29 7.01 10.05 4.39
C LYS A 29 8.46 10.21 4.83
N SER A 30 8.75 10.05 6.13
CA SER A 30 10.11 10.17 6.67
C SER A 30 11.09 9.13 6.14
N PHE A 31 10.61 8.06 5.50
CA PHE A 31 11.45 7.03 4.89
C PHE A 31 11.74 7.31 3.40
N SER A 32 11.07 8.30 2.80
CA SER A 32 11.22 8.66 1.39
C SER A 32 12.15 9.86 1.16
N ASP A 33 12.57 10.54 2.22
CA ASP A 33 13.55 11.64 2.17
C ASP A 33 14.96 11.04 2.29
N LYS A 34 15.51 10.57 1.17
CA LYS A 34 16.92 10.21 0.97
C LYS A 34 17.37 10.64 -0.43
#